data_AF-A0A672SCC3-F1
#
_entry.id   AF-A0A672SCC3-F1
#
_cell.length_a   1.000
_cell.length_b   1.000
_cell.length_c   1.000
_cell.angle_alpha   90.00
_cell.angle_beta   90.00
_cell.angle_gamma   90.00
#
_symmetry.space_group_name_H-M   'P 1'
#
loop_
_entity.id
_entity.type
_entity.pdbx_description
1 polymer ?
#
loop_
_entity_poly.entity_id
_entity_poly.type
_entity_poly.pdbx_seq_one_letter_code
_entity_poly.pdbx_strand_id
1 'polypeptide(L)'
;MKTSTLLCLCFLGFSYSLAVEDVYEYLWEKNKDIASKTMELDFLRQMENGSLHAERYVNFTIQDIGYLLKVTKMLKRMSAKVALPNDIKNFMKGRYSSYKSFADFLLKQYFFKLADNLNIPSTNAYYTWKVGNMGIHPEKHYKALLNNYLNTPEKVAKANALFRAQIQNEHDFFFSS
;
A
#
# COMPACT_ATOMS: atom_id res chain seq x y z
N MET A 1 -9.82 -59.45 9.68
CA MET A 1 -10.47 -58.11 9.63
C MET A 1 -10.44 -57.53 11.04
N LYS A 2 -9.44 -56.70 11.32
CA LYS A 2 -9.53 -55.24 11.51
C LYS A 2 -10.34 -54.81 12.76
N THR A 3 -9.55 -54.50 13.78
CA THR A 3 -9.73 -53.57 14.91
C THR A 3 -10.63 -52.36 14.66
N SER A 4 -11.36 -51.90 15.67
CA SER A 4 -10.91 -50.79 16.53
C SER A 4 -12.01 -50.28 17.46
N THR A 5 -11.68 -50.30 18.74
CA THR A 5 -12.38 -49.68 19.88
C THR A 5 -12.53 -48.18 19.67
N LEU A 6 -13.74 -47.68 19.94
CA LEU A 6 -14.14 -46.28 19.88
C LEU A 6 -13.31 -45.46 20.90
N LEU A 7 -12.27 -44.78 20.44
CA LEU A 7 -11.56 -43.76 21.24
C LEU A 7 -12.36 -42.46 21.11
N CYS A 8 -13.20 -42.21 22.11
CA CYS A 8 -13.79 -40.90 22.37
C CYS A 8 -12.66 -39.95 22.78
N LEU A 9 -11.93 -39.43 21.78
CA LEU A 9 -11.07 -38.28 21.96
C LEU A 9 -11.96 -37.05 21.82
N CYS A 10 -12.25 -36.46 22.98
CA CYS A 10 -12.60 -35.06 23.11
C CYS A 10 -11.60 -34.23 22.30
N PHE A 11 -11.91 -33.94 21.04
CA PHE A 11 -11.41 -32.73 20.40
C PHE A 11 -12.17 -31.59 21.10
N LEU A 12 -11.66 -31.24 22.27
CA LEU A 12 -11.57 -29.86 22.69
C LEU A 12 -11.11 -29.11 21.44
N GLY A 13 -12.07 -28.46 20.78
CA GLY A 13 -11.78 -27.48 19.75
C GLY A 13 -10.91 -26.45 20.44
N PHE A 14 -9.60 -26.65 20.36
CA PHE A 14 -8.63 -25.68 20.76
C PHE A 14 -8.77 -24.57 19.72
N SER A 15 -9.77 -23.71 19.92
CA SER A 15 -9.78 -22.36 19.41
C SER A 15 -8.60 -21.68 20.09
N TYR A 16 -7.37 -22.00 19.67
CA TYR A 16 -6.28 -21.07 19.75
C TYR A 16 -6.74 -19.90 18.87
N SER A 17 -7.50 -18.99 19.45
CA SER A 17 -7.49 -17.61 19.00
C SER A 17 -6.06 -17.15 19.24
N LEU A 18 -5.17 -17.45 18.28
CA LEU A 18 -3.90 -16.76 18.14
C LEU A 18 -4.29 -15.31 17.89
N ALA A 19 -4.45 -14.58 19.00
CA ALA A 19 -4.53 -13.14 18.96
C ALA A 19 -3.24 -12.71 18.26
N VAL A 20 -3.37 -12.19 17.05
CA VAL A 20 -2.23 -11.66 16.31
C VAL A 20 -1.75 -10.45 17.09
N GLU A 21 -0.61 -10.60 17.75
CA GLU A 21 -0.03 -9.58 18.63
C GLU A 21 0.34 -8.30 17.85
N ASP A 22 0.71 -8.47 16.58
CA ASP A 22 1.03 -7.40 15.67
C ASP A 22 0.34 -7.59 14.31
N VAL A 23 -0.84 -7.01 14.16
CA VAL A 23 -1.65 -7.14 12.94
C VAL A 23 -0.95 -6.48 11.75
N TYR A 24 -0.26 -5.36 11.97
CA TYR A 24 0.49 -4.69 10.90
C TYR A 24 1.56 -5.63 10.32
N GLU A 25 2.40 -6.18 11.19
CA GLU A 25 3.49 -7.08 10.76
C GLU A 25 2.94 -8.36 10.13
N TYR A 26 1.90 -8.93 10.72
CA TYR A 26 1.22 -10.10 10.17
C TYR A 26 0.72 -9.86 8.73
N LEU A 27 0.06 -8.72 8.48
CA LEU A 27 -0.46 -8.40 7.13
C LEU A 27 0.68 -8.27 6.12
N TRP A 28 1.80 -7.64 6.52
CA TRP A 28 2.97 -7.50 5.66
C TRP A 28 3.62 -8.86 5.35
N GLU A 29 4.03 -9.61 6.37
CA GLU A 29 4.73 -10.88 6.21
C GLU A 29 3.91 -11.92 5.47
N LYS A 30 2.59 -11.94 5.67
CA LYS A 30 1.69 -12.89 5.00
C LYS A 30 1.56 -12.66 3.49
N ASN A 31 1.86 -11.45 3.01
CA ASN A 31 1.66 -11.05 1.62
C ASN A 31 2.94 -10.61 0.91
N LYS A 32 4.09 -10.80 1.55
CA LYS A 32 5.40 -10.46 0.98
C LYS A 32 5.70 -11.22 -0.31
N ASP A 33 5.04 -12.36 -0.55
CA ASP A 33 5.18 -13.12 -1.78
C ASP A 33 4.82 -12.30 -3.03
N ILE A 34 3.77 -11.47 -2.96
CA ILE A 34 3.37 -10.60 -4.08
C ILE A 34 4.33 -9.41 -4.18
N ALA A 35 4.77 -8.84 -3.05
CA ALA A 35 5.75 -7.76 -3.05
C ALA A 35 7.08 -8.19 -3.70
N SER A 36 7.58 -9.37 -3.35
CA SER A 36 8.78 -9.95 -3.97
C SER A 36 8.61 -10.16 -5.47
N LYS A 37 7.47 -10.70 -5.92
CA LYS A 37 7.16 -10.84 -7.36
C LYS A 37 7.09 -9.50 -8.07
N THR A 38 6.53 -8.48 -7.43
CA THR A 38 6.45 -7.13 -8.00
C THR A 38 7.85 -6.59 -8.29
N MET A 39 8.80 -6.78 -7.38
CA MET A 39 10.19 -6.35 -7.57
C MET A 39 10.90 -7.05 -8.74
N GLU A 40 10.37 -8.15 -9.26
CA GLU A 40 10.92 -8.88 -10.41
C GLU A 40 10.38 -8.37 -11.75
N LEU A 41 9.37 -7.50 -11.74
CA LEU A 41 8.78 -6.96 -12.96
C LEU A 41 9.80 -6.17 -13.79
N ASP A 42 9.68 -6.30 -15.11
CA ASP A 42 10.61 -5.71 -16.08
C ASP A 42 10.71 -4.18 -15.91
N PHE A 43 9.58 -3.51 -15.66
CA PHE A 43 9.51 -2.06 -15.42
C PHE A 43 10.44 -1.64 -14.28
N LEU A 44 10.36 -2.32 -13.12
CA LEU A 44 11.17 -2.01 -11.95
C LEU A 44 12.63 -2.39 -12.15
N ARG A 45 12.92 -3.50 -12.84
CA ARG A 45 14.30 -3.91 -13.18
C ARG A 45 14.96 -2.94 -14.16
N GLN A 46 14.22 -2.49 -15.16
CA GLN A 46 14.68 -1.47 -16.11
C GLN A 46 14.87 -0.10 -15.43
N MET A 47 14.02 0.23 -14.46
CA MET A 47 14.19 1.45 -13.66
C MET A 47 15.46 1.36 -12.79
N GLU A 48 15.68 0.22 -12.14
CA GLU A 48 16.83 -0.08 -11.28
C GLU A 48 18.16 0.02 -12.05
N ASN A 49 18.24 -0.61 -13.22
CA ASN A 49 19.46 -0.62 -14.03
C ASN A 49 19.59 0.61 -14.97
N GLY A 50 18.57 1.48 -15.02
CA GLY A 50 18.56 2.70 -15.82
C GLY A 50 18.22 2.50 -17.31
N SER A 51 17.81 1.31 -17.74
CA SER A 51 17.43 1.03 -19.13
C SER A 51 15.96 1.32 -19.45
N LEU A 52 15.15 1.71 -18.47
CA LEU A 52 13.74 2.04 -18.69
C LEU A 52 13.62 3.18 -19.70
N HIS A 53 12.77 2.98 -20.71
CA HIS A 53 12.48 4.02 -21.69
C HIS A 53 11.70 5.17 -21.04
N ALA A 54 12.08 6.41 -21.38
CA ALA A 54 11.48 7.61 -20.81
C ALA A 54 9.94 7.67 -20.99
N GLU A 55 9.43 7.19 -22.13
CA GLU A 55 7.98 7.14 -22.41
C GLU A 55 7.22 6.25 -21.42
N ARG A 56 7.77 5.09 -21.05
CA ARG A 56 7.17 4.22 -20.01
C ARG A 56 7.11 4.95 -18.67
N TYR A 57 8.19 5.63 -18.30
CA TYR A 57 8.22 6.39 -17.05
C TYR A 57 7.24 7.57 -17.04
N VAL A 58 7.09 8.28 -18.16
CA VAL A 58 6.09 9.35 -18.31
C VAL A 58 4.68 8.79 -18.20
N ASN A 59 4.38 7.69 -18.88
CA ASN A 59 3.07 7.03 -18.81
C ASN A 59 2.75 6.57 -17.38
N PHE A 60 3.69 5.93 -16.70
CA PHE A 60 3.59 5.58 -15.28
C PHE A 60 3.29 6.82 -14.42
N THR A 61 4.02 7.92 -14.62
CA THR A 61 3.85 9.15 -13.84
C THR A 61 2.46 9.76 -14.03
N ILE A 62 1.94 9.78 -15.26
CA ILE A 62 0.58 10.26 -15.55
C ILE A 62 -0.46 9.37 -14.85
N GLN A 63 -0.28 8.05 -14.89
CA GLN A 63 -1.17 7.11 -14.22
C GLN A 63 -1.14 7.29 -12.70
N ASP A 64 0.04 7.46 -12.10
CA ASP A 64 0.23 7.65 -10.66
C ASP A 64 -0.39 8.97 -10.17
N ILE A 65 -0.25 10.06 -10.93
CA ILE A 65 -0.97 11.31 -10.66
C ILE A 65 -2.49 11.08 -10.71
N GLY A 66 -2.98 10.35 -11.71
CA GLY A 66 -4.39 9.99 -11.82
C GLY A 66 -4.91 9.20 -10.62
N TYR A 67 -4.12 8.23 -10.14
CA TYR A 67 -4.40 7.46 -8.93
C TYR A 67 -4.42 8.36 -7.68
N LEU A 68 -3.39 9.18 -7.48
CA LEU A 68 -3.28 10.11 -6.36
C LEU A 68 -4.49 11.04 -6.26
N LEU A 69 -4.96 11.60 -7.39
CA LEU A 69 -6.13 12.47 -7.43
C LEU A 69 -7.42 11.72 -7.06
N LYS A 70 -7.59 10.48 -7.54
CA LYS A 70 -8.73 9.63 -7.18
C LYS A 70 -8.72 9.29 -5.68
N VAL A 71 -7.58 8.91 -5.12
CA VAL A 71 -7.43 8.62 -3.69
C VAL A 71 -7.68 9.87 -2.85
N THR A 72 -7.15 11.02 -3.25
CA THR A 72 -7.38 12.31 -2.57
C THR A 72 -8.88 12.63 -2.50
N LYS A 73 -9.62 12.42 -3.59
CA LYS A 73 -11.07 12.61 -3.63
C LYS A 73 -11.82 11.63 -2.73
N MET A 74 -11.39 10.36 -2.69
CA MET A 74 -11.95 9.37 -1.76
C MET A 74 -11.70 9.79 -0.31
N LEU A 75 -10.46 10.15 0.05
CA LEU A 75 -10.09 10.59 1.38
C LEU A 75 -10.86 11.84 1.82
N LYS A 76 -11.11 12.80 0.92
CA LYS A 76 -11.97 13.96 1.19
C LYS A 76 -13.38 13.55 1.65
N ARG A 77 -13.96 12.55 0.97
CA ARG A 77 -15.29 12.02 1.32
C ARG A 77 -15.24 11.29 2.66
N MET A 78 -14.23 10.46 2.87
CA MET A 78 -14.07 9.71 4.12
C MET A 78 -13.84 10.64 5.31
N SER A 79 -13.00 11.66 5.17
CA SER A 79 -12.72 12.65 6.23
C SER A 79 -13.94 13.48 6.62
N ALA A 80 -14.91 13.65 5.71
CA ALA A 80 -16.18 14.31 5.99
C ALA A 80 -17.21 13.35 6.63
N LYS A 81 -17.18 12.07 6.26
CA LYS A 81 -18.16 11.06 6.73
C LYS A 81 -17.82 10.49 8.11
N VAL A 82 -16.54 10.31 8.44
CA VAL A 82 -16.13 9.70 9.71
C VAL A 82 -16.21 10.74 10.83
N ALA A 83 -17.22 10.59 11.69
CA ALA A 83 -17.43 11.47 12.84
C ALA A 83 -16.79 10.95 14.14
N LEU A 84 -16.75 9.63 14.33
CA LEU A 84 -16.19 8.94 15.49
C LEU A 84 -15.69 7.54 15.07
N PRO A 85 -14.79 6.92 15.85
CA PRO A 85 -14.07 7.48 17.01
C PRO A 85 -13.05 8.56 16.61
N ASN A 86 -12.63 9.40 17.58
CA ASN A 86 -11.86 10.62 17.31
C ASN A 86 -10.49 10.35 16.68
N ASP A 87 -9.82 9.28 17.06
CA ASP A 87 -8.57 8.82 16.46
C ASP A 87 -8.74 8.47 14.96
N ILE A 88 -9.77 7.72 14.57
CA ILE A 88 -10.06 7.39 13.17
C ILE A 88 -10.50 8.64 12.39
N LYS A 89 -11.31 9.52 13.00
CA LYS A 89 -11.68 10.82 12.41
C LYS A 89 -10.44 11.66 12.12
N ASN A 90 -9.56 11.82 13.11
CA ASN A 90 -8.35 12.62 12.99
C ASN A 90 -7.39 12.00 11.97
N PHE A 91 -7.28 10.67 11.98
CA PHE A 91 -6.51 9.93 10.99
C PHE A 91 -7.01 10.22 9.57
N MET A 92 -8.31 10.07 9.29
CA MET A 92 -8.87 10.33 7.95
C MET A 92 -8.67 11.78 7.50
N LYS A 93 -8.83 12.75 8.41
CA LYS A 93 -8.53 14.17 8.12
C LYS A 93 -7.06 14.39 7.80
N GLY A 94 -6.16 13.82 8.60
CA GLY A 94 -4.72 13.92 8.39
C GLY A 94 -4.28 13.32 7.04
N ARG A 95 -4.81 12.14 6.68
CA ARG A 95 -4.52 11.51 5.38
C ARG A 95 -5.03 12.35 4.22
N TYR A 96 -6.26 12.89 4.29
CA TYR A 96 -6.76 13.79 3.27
C TYR A 96 -5.87 15.03 3.11
N SER A 97 -5.51 15.70 4.19
CA SER A 97 -4.65 16.90 4.13
C SER A 97 -3.29 16.59 3.52
N SER A 98 -2.65 15.49 3.93
CA SER A 98 -1.35 15.06 3.38
C SER A 98 -1.44 14.77 1.88
N TYR A 99 -2.45 14.02 1.45
CA TYR A 99 -2.62 13.66 0.03
C TYR A 99 -2.98 14.88 -0.82
N LYS A 100 -3.81 15.78 -0.30
CA LYS A 100 -4.12 17.04 -0.98
C LYS A 100 -2.87 17.88 -1.20
N SER A 101 -2.07 18.09 -0.16
CA SER A 101 -0.83 18.88 -0.28
C SER A 101 0.14 18.25 -1.27
N PHE A 102 0.27 16.92 -1.28
CA PHE A 102 1.13 16.23 -2.23
C PHE A 102 0.61 16.31 -3.66
N ALA A 103 -0.70 16.14 -3.87
CA ALA A 103 -1.34 16.30 -5.18
C ALA A 103 -1.16 17.74 -5.71
N ASP A 104 -1.41 18.75 -4.88
CA ASP A 104 -1.22 20.16 -5.26
C ASP A 104 0.24 20.44 -5.64
N PHE A 105 1.19 19.88 -4.88
CA PHE A 105 2.62 19.97 -5.18
C PHE A 105 2.99 19.33 -6.52
N LEU A 106 2.58 18.08 -6.76
CA LEU A 106 2.88 17.38 -8.01
C LEU A 106 2.23 18.05 -9.22
N LEU A 107 0.96 18.45 -9.10
CA LEU A 107 0.28 19.19 -10.15
C LEU A 107 1.03 20.49 -10.46
N LYS A 108 1.41 21.26 -9.44
CA LYS A 108 2.22 22.46 -9.64
C LYS A 108 3.56 22.11 -10.32
N GLN A 109 4.26 21.09 -9.86
CA GLN A 109 5.55 20.72 -10.45
C GLN A 109 5.43 20.31 -11.92
N TYR A 110 4.48 19.47 -12.29
CA TYR A 110 4.37 18.94 -13.65
C TYR A 110 3.65 19.89 -14.61
N PHE A 111 2.61 20.60 -14.18
CA PHE A 111 1.91 21.54 -15.05
C PHE A 111 2.68 22.85 -15.27
N PHE A 112 3.53 23.29 -14.34
CA PHE A 112 4.47 24.39 -14.59
C PHE A 112 5.70 23.93 -15.40
N LYS A 113 6.17 22.68 -15.24
CA LYS A 113 7.24 22.12 -16.10
C LYS A 113 6.80 21.80 -17.54
N LEU A 114 5.49 21.65 -17.80
CA LEU A 114 5.00 21.53 -19.18
C LEU A 114 5.08 22.86 -19.96
N ALA A 115 5.22 23.99 -19.26
CA ALA A 115 5.32 25.33 -19.86
C ALA A 115 6.78 25.80 -20.09
N ASP A 116 7.76 25.24 -19.38
CA ASP A 116 9.16 25.64 -19.48
C ASP A 116 10.06 24.48 -19.95
N ASN A 117 10.63 24.66 -21.14
CA ASN A 117 11.55 23.74 -21.83
C ASN A 117 12.66 23.17 -20.93
N LEU A 118 12.92 21.87 -21.09
CA LEU A 118 13.81 21.04 -20.27
C LEU A 118 15.30 21.14 -20.66
N ASN A 119 16.18 21.11 -19.65
CA ASN A 119 17.51 20.49 -19.73
C ASN A 119 17.89 19.90 -18.35
N ILE A 120 18.15 18.59 -18.25
CA ILE A 120 18.40 17.90 -16.96
C ILE A 120 19.52 16.84 -17.09
N PRO A 121 20.57 16.90 -16.24
CA PRO A 121 21.31 15.73 -15.72
C PRO A 121 21.25 15.67 -14.16
N SER A 122 21.46 14.56 -13.44
CA SER A 122 22.57 13.57 -13.46
C SER A 122 22.20 12.27 -12.71
N THR A 123 22.71 11.06 -12.98
CA THR A 123 22.98 10.30 -14.20
C THR A 123 22.07 9.06 -14.28
N ASN A 124 21.03 8.97 -13.43
CA ASN A 124 19.86 8.11 -13.60
C ASN A 124 18.62 8.99 -13.45
N ALA A 125 17.79 9.08 -14.50
CA ALA A 125 16.60 9.92 -14.54
C ALA A 125 15.57 9.60 -13.44
N TYR A 126 15.67 8.43 -12.82
CA TYR A 126 14.76 7.90 -11.81
C TYR A 126 15.27 8.05 -10.37
N TYR A 127 16.47 8.61 -10.17
CA TYR A 127 17.07 8.75 -8.83
C TYR A 127 16.23 9.63 -7.90
N THR A 128 15.65 10.72 -8.42
CA THR A 128 14.78 11.61 -7.65
C THR A 128 13.51 10.89 -7.18
N TRP A 129 12.97 9.98 -7.98
CA TRP A 129 11.84 9.13 -7.58
C TRP A 129 12.26 8.19 -6.44
N LYS A 130 13.42 7.54 -6.53
CA LYS A 130 13.94 6.67 -5.46
C LYS A 130 14.11 7.43 -4.14
N VAL A 131 14.82 8.56 -4.15
CA VAL A 131 15.08 9.36 -2.95
C VAL A 131 13.78 9.88 -2.32
N GLY A 132 12.82 10.31 -3.14
CA GLY A 132 11.51 10.77 -2.66
C GLY A 132 10.69 9.68 -1.96
N ASN A 133 10.96 8.41 -2.24
CA ASN A 133 10.28 7.26 -1.63
C ASN A 133 11.10 6.59 -0.49
N MET A 134 12.35 7.01 -0.25
CA MET A 134 13.17 6.50 0.85
C MET A 134 12.76 7.12 2.19
N GLY A 135 12.82 6.32 3.27
CA GLY A 135 12.60 6.81 4.64
C GLY A 135 11.13 7.03 5.01
N ILE A 136 10.18 6.52 4.22
CA ILE A 136 8.77 6.48 4.62
C ILE A 136 8.62 5.39 5.68
N HIS A 137 8.01 5.76 6.81
CA HIS A 137 7.75 4.89 7.96
C HIS A 137 6.24 4.69 8.14
N PRO A 138 5.57 3.94 7.24
CA PRO A 138 4.11 3.77 7.29
C PRO A 138 3.64 3.16 8.61
N GLU A 139 4.44 2.30 9.24
CA GLU A 139 4.13 1.68 10.54
C GLU A 139 3.80 2.72 11.62
N LYS A 140 4.43 3.90 11.61
CA LYS A 140 4.18 4.98 12.58
C LYS A 140 2.76 5.55 12.49
N HIS A 141 2.10 5.40 11.36
CA HIS A 141 0.76 5.95 11.12
C HIS A 141 -0.35 4.91 11.24
N TYR A 142 -0.07 3.65 10.92
CA TYR A 142 -1.11 2.61 10.78
C TYR A 142 -1.08 1.57 11.90
N LYS A 143 0.10 1.21 12.43
CA LYS A 143 0.26 0.04 13.30
C LYS A 143 -0.65 0.06 14.52
N ALA A 144 -0.65 1.17 15.27
CA ALA A 144 -1.50 1.32 16.45
C ALA A 144 -3.00 1.22 16.11
N LEU A 145 -3.44 1.83 15.02
CA LEU A 145 -4.85 1.75 14.59
C LEU A 145 -5.23 0.32 14.19
N LEU A 146 -4.40 -0.36 13.42
CA LEU A 146 -4.69 -1.74 13.00
C LEU A 146 -4.77 -2.67 14.22
N ASN A 147 -3.80 -2.59 15.13
CA ASN A 147 -3.77 -3.45 16.31
C ASN A 147 -4.95 -3.16 17.26
N ASN A 148 -5.37 -1.90 17.39
CA ASN A 148 -6.50 -1.52 18.25
C ASN A 148 -7.86 -1.97 17.68
N TYR A 149 -8.06 -1.89 16.36
CA TYR A 149 -9.38 -2.09 15.76
C TYR A 149 -9.59 -3.47 15.12
N LEU A 150 -8.52 -4.15 14.70
CA LEU A 150 -8.54 -5.50 14.12
C LEU A 150 -8.27 -6.57 15.17
N ASN A 151 -8.96 -6.47 16.30
CA ASN A 151 -8.73 -7.23 17.52
C ASN A 151 -9.43 -8.61 17.57
N THR A 152 -9.86 -9.16 16.43
CA THR A 152 -10.49 -10.48 16.37
C THR A 152 -9.99 -11.25 15.14
N PRO A 153 -9.91 -12.59 15.19
CA PRO A 153 -9.45 -13.38 14.05
C PRO A 153 -10.23 -13.11 12.75
N GLU A 154 -11.55 -12.92 12.85
CA GLU A 154 -12.40 -12.61 11.69
C GLU A 154 -12.04 -11.26 11.04
N LYS A 155 -11.87 -10.21 11.85
CA LYS A 155 -11.44 -8.90 11.35
C LYS A 155 -10.06 -8.96 10.72
N VAL A 156 -9.12 -9.69 11.32
CA VAL A 156 -7.77 -9.88 10.78
C VAL A 156 -7.83 -10.63 9.45
N ALA A 157 -8.60 -11.72 9.35
CA ALA A 157 -8.75 -12.48 8.11
C ALA A 157 -9.35 -11.62 6.98
N LYS A 158 -10.39 -10.84 7.29
CA LYS A 158 -11.00 -9.91 6.34
C LYS A 158 -10.03 -8.80 5.91
N ALA A 159 -9.30 -8.23 6.86
CA ALA A 159 -8.28 -7.22 6.58
C ALA A 159 -7.16 -7.78 5.70
N ASN A 160 -6.72 -9.02 5.96
CA ASN A 160 -5.71 -9.70 5.16
C ASN A 160 -6.17 -9.93 3.71
N ALA A 161 -7.42 -10.34 3.51
CA ALA A 161 -7.97 -10.49 2.16
C ALA A 161 -7.97 -9.16 1.39
N LEU A 162 -8.38 -8.06 2.03
CA LEU A 162 -8.37 -6.72 1.43
C LEU A 162 -6.94 -6.21 1.17
N PHE A 163 -6.03 -6.41 2.12
CA PHE A 163 -4.64 -6.01 2.00
C PHE A 163 -3.93 -6.77 0.88
N ARG A 164 -4.14 -8.09 0.79
CA ARG A 164 -3.62 -8.91 -0.31
C ARG A 164 -4.15 -8.44 -1.66
N ALA A 165 -5.45 -8.18 -1.76
CA ALA A 165 -6.05 -7.66 -2.99
C ALA A 165 -5.44 -6.31 -3.39
N GLN A 166 -5.16 -5.42 -2.43
CA GLN A 166 -4.51 -4.15 -2.75
C GLN A 166 -3.05 -4.34 -3.18
N ILE A 167 -2.26 -5.20 -2.53
CA ILE A 167 -0.89 -5.50 -3.00
C ILE A 167 -0.93 -6.08 -4.41
N GLN A 168 -1.93 -6.91 -4.74
CA GLN A 168 -2.10 -7.40 -6.11
C GLN A 168 -2.43 -6.28 -7.10
N ASN A 169 -3.28 -5.31 -6.72
CA ASN A 169 -3.54 -4.14 -7.56
C ASN A 169 -2.27 -3.32 -7.81
N GLU A 170 -1.40 -3.16 -6.80
CA GLU A 170 -0.10 -2.49 -6.96
C GLU A 170 0.80 -3.28 -7.92
N HIS A 171 0.89 -4.60 -7.76
CA HIS A 171 1.61 -5.46 -8.72
C HIS A 171 1.11 -5.25 -10.16
N ASP A 172 -0.20 -5.28 -10.37
CA ASP A 172 -0.81 -5.16 -11.70
C ASP A 172 -0.64 -3.76 -12.29
N PHE A 173 -0.62 -2.72 -11.44
CA PHE A 173 -0.27 -1.37 -11.83
C PHE A 173 1.16 -1.29 -12.38
N PHE A 174 2.15 -1.83 -11.67
CA PHE A 174 3.54 -1.87 -12.16
C PHE A 174 3.71 -2.78 -13.38
N PHE A 175 2.95 -3.88 -13.46
CA PHE A 175 2.99 -4.79 -14.61
C PHE A 175 2.47 -4.13 -15.89
N SER A 176 1.53 -3.21 -15.77
CA SER A 176 0.95 -2.46 -16.91
C SER A 176 1.67 -1.14 -17.22
N SER A 177 2.77 -0.82 -16.50
CA SER A 177 3.55 0.41 -16.63
C SER A 177 4.70 0.31 -17.63
#